data_AF-A0A3D0HN82-F1
#
_entry.id   AF-A0A3D0HN82-F1
#
_cell.length_a   1.000
_cell.length_b   1.000
_cell.length_c   1.000
_cell.angle_alpha   90.00
_cell.angle_beta   90.00
_cell.angle_gamma   90.00
#
_symmetry.space_group_name_H-M   'P 1'
#
loop_
_entity.id
_entity.type
_entity.pdbx_description
1 polymer ?
#
loop_
_entity_poly.entity_id
_entity_poly.type
_entity_poly.pdbx_seq_one_letter_code
_entity_poly.pdbx_strand_id
1 'polypeptide(L)'
;MSKKIADIKSEFENASRDEWQTLFEEYASDERSGVKNLILSYQKKQLAYEKELLRLETMLAFEKKYGDEYECICGIDEAGRGPLAGPVVAGAVVLPKNCKILYLNDSKKLSAKRRDELFDEIKEKAVSYGIGMSSPAQ
;
A
#
# COMPACT_ATOMS: atom_id res chain seq x y z
N MET A 1 29.86 -1.82 27.05
CA MET A 1 28.61 -1.54 27.79
C MET A 1 27.46 -1.71 26.82
N SER A 2 26.52 -2.60 27.14
CA SER A 2 25.39 -2.92 26.25
C SER A 2 24.42 -1.73 26.20
N LYS A 3 24.08 -1.24 25.00
CA LYS A 3 23.08 -0.17 24.80
C LYS A 3 21.75 -0.54 25.46
N LYS A 4 21.00 0.43 25.98
CA LYS A 4 19.68 0.13 26.56
C LYS A 4 18.73 -0.25 25.42
N ILE A 5 17.77 -1.12 25.72
CA ILE A 5 16.75 -1.53 24.73
C ILE A 5 15.96 -0.34 24.18
N ALA A 6 15.77 0.72 24.97
CA ALA A 6 15.13 1.95 24.51
C ALA A 6 15.93 2.62 23.39
N ASP A 7 17.25 2.69 23.53
CA ASP A 7 18.14 3.28 22.53
C ASP A 7 18.11 2.45 21.23
N ILE A 8 18.19 1.11 21.36
CA ILE A 8 18.10 0.19 20.22
C ILE A 8 16.75 0.34 19.51
N LYS A 9 15.65 0.48 20.27
CA LYS A 9 14.33 0.70 19.71
C LYS A 9 14.26 2.01 18.91
N SER A 10 14.85 3.08 19.43
CA SER A 10 14.92 4.36 18.72
C SER A 10 15.77 4.27 17.45
N GLU A 11 16.82 3.44 17.41
CA GLU A 11 17.58 3.18 16.19
C GLU A 11 16.70 2.52 15.12
N PHE A 12 15.93 1.48 15.47
CA PHE A 12 14.99 0.85 14.53
C PHE A 12 13.85 1.78 14.08
N GLU A 13 13.37 2.68 14.95
CA GLU A 13 12.31 3.63 14.61
C GLU A 13 12.76 4.72 13.64
N ASN A 14 14.02 5.16 13.74
CA ASN A 14 14.59 6.19 12.88
C ASN A 14 15.29 5.63 11.63
N ALA A 15 15.64 4.35 11.63
CA ALA A 15 16.20 3.67 10.48
C ALA A 15 15.14 3.41 9.41
N SER A 16 15.57 3.56 8.16
CA SER A 16 14.85 3.08 6.98
C SER A 16 14.78 1.55 6.96
N ARG A 17 13.88 1.02 6.13
CA ARG A 17 13.70 -0.44 5.98
C ARG A 17 14.95 -1.13 5.43
N ASP A 18 15.73 -0.45 4.60
CA ASP A 18 16.97 -1.00 4.05
C ASP A 18 18.06 -1.09 5.15
N GLU A 19 18.10 -0.13 6.07
CA GLU A 19 19.01 -0.12 7.21
C GLU A 19 18.64 -1.16 8.28
N TRP A 20 17.38 -1.61 8.33
CA TRP A 20 16.97 -2.65 9.27
C TRP A 20 17.77 -3.94 9.10
N GLN A 21 18.19 -4.27 7.88
CA GLN A 21 19.02 -5.46 7.63
C GLN A 21 20.36 -5.37 8.38
N THR A 22 21.02 -4.21 8.31
CA THR A 22 22.26 -3.95 9.04
C THR A 22 22.04 -4.00 10.55
N LEU A 23 20.93 -3.45 11.05
CA LEU A 23 20.60 -3.50 12.48
C LEU A 23 20.28 -4.94 12.96
N PHE A 24 19.65 -5.77 12.12
CA PHE A 24 19.44 -7.18 12.46
C PHE A 24 20.75 -7.92 12.65
N GLU A 25 21.74 -7.65 11.80
CA GLU A 25 23.09 -8.24 11.90
C GLU A 25 23.85 -7.70 13.11
N GLU A 26 23.81 -6.38 13.36
CA GLU A 26 24.46 -5.73 14.50
C GLU A 26 23.99 -6.31 15.84
N TYR A 27 22.68 -6.55 15.97
CA TYR A 27 22.09 -7.03 17.21
C TYR A 27 21.78 -8.54 17.22
N ALA A 28 22.22 -9.30 16.21
CA ALA A 28 21.95 -10.74 16.10
C ALA A 28 22.49 -11.55 17.27
N SER A 29 23.64 -11.14 17.83
CA SER A 29 24.30 -11.83 18.95
C SER A 29 23.76 -11.39 20.32
N ASP A 30 22.80 -10.47 20.39
CA ASP A 30 22.26 -10.01 21.66
C ASP A 30 21.31 -11.06 22.27
N GLU A 31 21.67 -11.59 23.45
CA GLU A 31 20.90 -12.66 24.06
C GLU A 31 19.65 -12.19 24.84
N ARG A 32 19.52 -10.88 25.09
CA ARG A 32 18.45 -10.32 25.92
C ARG A 32 17.10 -10.55 25.23
N SER A 33 16.16 -11.16 25.96
CA SER A 33 14.82 -11.50 25.45
C SER A 33 14.08 -10.30 24.85
N GLY A 34 14.22 -9.11 25.45
CA GLY A 34 13.64 -7.88 24.93
C GLY A 34 14.18 -7.47 23.56
N VAL A 35 15.50 -7.59 23.34
CA VAL A 35 16.14 -7.24 22.06
C VAL A 35 15.78 -8.28 20.99
N LYS A 36 15.82 -9.57 21.33
CA LYS A 36 15.34 -10.65 20.44
C LYS A 36 13.89 -10.43 20.00
N ASN A 37 12.99 -10.11 20.93
CA ASN A 37 11.59 -9.82 20.61
C ASN A 37 11.42 -8.57 19.74
N LEU A 38 12.24 -7.55 19.97
CA LEU A 38 12.26 -6.34 19.15
C LEU A 38 12.66 -6.67 17.69
N ILE A 39 13.77 -7.39 17.50
CA ILE A 39 14.24 -7.83 16.19
C ILE A 39 13.16 -8.65 15.47
N LEU A 40 12.59 -9.66 16.14
CA LEU A 40 11.52 -10.49 15.57
C LEU A 40 10.29 -9.68 15.13
N SER A 41 9.93 -8.65 15.91
CA SER A 41 8.83 -7.75 15.55
C SER A 41 9.12 -6.97 14.27
N TYR A 42 10.32 -6.43 14.13
CA TYR A 42 10.74 -5.70 12.93
C TYR A 42 10.95 -6.60 11.71
N GLN A 43 11.48 -7.82 11.88
CA GLN A 43 11.54 -8.82 10.81
C GLN A 43 10.15 -9.19 10.29
N LYS A 44 9.16 -9.35 11.20
CA LYS A 44 7.78 -9.60 10.79
C LYS A 44 7.19 -8.41 10.02
N LYS A 45 7.50 -7.18 10.42
CA LYS A 45 7.10 -5.96 9.68
C LYS A 45 7.73 -5.93 8.28
N GLN A 46 9.02 -6.23 8.16
CA GLN A 46 9.74 -6.30 6.88
C GLN A 46 9.11 -7.34 5.95
N LEU A 47 8.90 -8.56 6.45
CA LEU A 47 8.26 -9.64 5.70
C LEU A 47 6.84 -9.26 5.23
N ALA A 48 6.06 -8.61 6.09
CA ALA A 48 4.71 -8.16 5.72
C ALA A 48 4.74 -7.10 4.61
N TYR A 49 5.74 -6.20 4.64
CA TYR A 49 5.95 -5.20 3.62
C TYR A 49 6.35 -5.83 2.27
N GLU A 50 7.28 -6.78 2.27
CA GLU A 50 7.70 -7.51 1.07
C GLU A 50 6.53 -8.29 0.43
N LYS A 51 5.70 -8.93 1.26
CA LYS A 51 4.47 -9.59 0.80
C LYS A 51 3.51 -8.60 0.14
N GLU A 52 3.37 -7.41 0.70
CA GLU A 52 2.53 -6.37 0.13
C GLU A 52 3.06 -5.87 -1.22
N LEU A 53 4.38 -5.68 -1.35
CA LEU A 53 5.00 -5.35 -2.63
C LEU A 53 4.74 -6.43 -3.68
N LEU A 54 4.90 -7.71 -3.32
CA LEU A 54 4.63 -8.82 -4.24
C LEU A 54 3.16 -8.88 -4.66
N ARG A 55 2.24 -8.57 -3.74
CA ARG A 55 0.80 -8.49 -4.05
C ARG A 55 0.52 -7.38 -5.08
N LEU A 56 1.09 -6.19 -4.89
CA LEU A 56 0.95 -5.07 -5.82
C LEU A 56 1.56 -5.39 -7.19
N GLU A 57 2.74 -6.02 -7.21
CA GLU A 57 3.39 -6.48 -8.45
C GLU A 57 2.51 -7.45 -9.26
N THR A 58 1.70 -8.24 -8.55
CA THR A 58 0.74 -9.17 -9.16
C THR A 58 -0.49 -8.43 -9.69
N MET A 59 -0.97 -7.40 -8.99
CA MET A 59 -2.09 -6.58 -9.44
C MET A 59 -1.78 -5.80 -10.73
N LEU A 60 -0.52 -5.40 -10.91
CA LEU A 60 -0.04 -4.66 -12.09
C LEU A 60 0.16 -5.55 -13.33
N ALA A 61 -0.44 -6.75 -13.38
CA ALA A 61 -0.24 -7.70 -14.46
C ALA A 61 -0.69 -7.16 -15.82
N PHE A 62 -1.80 -6.41 -15.86
CA PHE A 62 -2.31 -5.82 -17.10
C PHE A 62 -1.46 -4.64 -17.56
N GLU A 63 -1.04 -3.81 -16.62
CA GLU A 63 -0.16 -2.67 -16.85
C GLU A 63 1.20 -3.12 -17.39
N LYS A 64 1.75 -4.23 -16.88
CA LYS A 64 2.98 -4.82 -17.41
C LYS A 64 2.77 -5.44 -18.79
N LYS A 65 1.63 -6.10 -19.01
CA LYS A 65 1.35 -6.76 -20.28
C LYS A 65 1.17 -5.78 -21.42
N TYR A 66 0.49 -4.66 -21.16
CA TYR A 66 0.07 -3.70 -22.19
C TYR A 66 0.80 -2.36 -22.12
N GLY A 67 1.62 -2.12 -21.10
CA GLY A 67 2.25 -0.82 -20.85
C GLY A 67 3.29 -0.38 -21.89
N ASP A 68 3.79 -1.31 -22.71
CA ASP A 68 4.66 -0.97 -23.85
C ASP A 68 3.87 -0.65 -25.12
N GLU A 69 2.64 -1.16 -25.24
CA GLU A 69 1.76 -0.98 -26.40
C GLU A 69 0.91 0.29 -26.28
N TYR A 70 0.48 0.62 -25.06
CA TYR A 70 -0.38 1.77 -24.79
C TYR A 70 0.34 2.81 -23.93
N GLU A 71 0.19 4.09 -24.30
CA GLU A 71 0.76 5.20 -23.55
C GLU A 71 0.07 5.38 -22.18
N CYS A 72 -1.25 5.18 -22.16
CA CYS A 72 -2.09 5.32 -20.98
C CYS A 72 -2.98 4.09 -20.79
N ILE A 73 -3.05 3.58 -19.56
CA ILE A 73 -3.98 2.52 -19.16
C ILE A 73 -4.92 3.11 -18.11
N CYS A 74 -6.22 3.04 -18.37
CA CYS A 74 -7.26 3.56 -17.49
C CYS A 74 -7.96 2.40 -16.76
N GLY A 75 -7.89 2.41 -15.43
CA GLY A 75 -8.69 1.51 -14.58
C GLY A 75 -10.06 2.13 -14.32
N ILE A 76 -11.12 1.31 -14.45
CA ILE A 76 -12.51 1.74 -14.26
C ILE A 76 -13.20 0.77 -13.30
N ASP A 77 -13.98 1.30 -12.36
CA ASP A 77 -14.82 0.51 -11.44
C ASP A 77 -16.08 1.28 -11.05
N GLU A 78 -17.15 0.56 -10.70
CA GLU A 78 -18.44 1.14 -10.31
C GLU A 78 -18.90 0.77 -8.89
N ALA A 79 -19.64 1.69 -8.28
CA ALA A 79 -20.35 1.49 -7.03
C ALA A 79 -21.83 1.88 -7.18
N GLY A 80 -22.71 1.21 -6.42
CA GLY A 80 -24.14 1.56 -6.40
C GLY A 80 -25.03 0.76 -7.35
N ARG A 81 -24.55 -0.31 -7.99
CA ARG A 81 -25.39 -1.17 -8.87
C ARG A 81 -26.46 -2.01 -8.16
N GLY A 82 -26.32 -2.22 -6.85
CA GLY A 82 -27.14 -3.14 -6.06
C GLY A 82 -28.23 -2.50 -5.18
N PRO A 83 -28.02 -1.32 -4.58
CA PRO A 83 -29.05 -0.63 -3.81
C PRO A 83 -30.34 -0.35 -4.61
N LEU A 84 -31.48 -0.34 -3.91
CA LEU A 84 -32.80 -0.01 -4.48
C LEU A 84 -32.92 1.48 -4.87
N ALA A 85 -32.16 2.35 -4.24
CA ALA A 85 -32.16 3.79 -4.45
C ALA A 85 -30.74 4.34 -4.43
N GLY A 86 -30.56 5.50 -5.07
CA GLY A 86 -29.28 6.15 -5.25
C GLY A 86 -28.68 5.91 -6.64
N PRO A 87 -27.73 6.75 -7.06
CA PRO A 87 -27.12 6.63 -8.38
C PRO A 87 -26.11 5.47 -8.43
N VAL A 88 -25.83 5.02 -9.65
CA VAL A 88 -24.62 4.27 -9.95
C VAL A 88 -23.51 5.28 -10.24
N VAL A 89 -22.35 5.11 -9.60
CA VAL A 89 -21.18 5.98 -9.77
C VAL A 89 -20.03 5.15 -10.30
N ALA A 90 -19.40 5.60 -11.38
CA ALA A 90 -18.21 4.99 -11.96
C ALA A 90 -17.01 5.93 -11.78
N GLY A 91 -15.89 5.38 -11.32
CA GLY A 91 -14.60 6.06 -11.28
C GLY A 91 -13.70 5.57 -12.41
N ALA A 92 -12.93 6.48 -13.01
CA ALA A 92 -11.91 6.19 -14.01
C ALA A 92 -10.59 6.82 -13.56
N VAL A 93 -9.50 6.06 -13.54
CA VAL A 93 -8.18 6.53 -13.06
C VAL A 93 -7.07 6.07 -13.99
N VAL A 94 -6.23 7.01 -14.40
CA VAL A 94 -4.97 6.74 -15.12
C VAL A 94 -3.82 7.00 -14.16
N LEU A 95 -3.08 5.95 -13.81
CA LEU A 95 -1.89 6.04 -12.96
C LEU A 95 -0.62 6.11 -13.81
N PRO A 96 0.46 6.74 -13.31
CA PRO A 96 1.78 6.69 -13.94
C PRO A 96 2.28 5.25 -14.07
N LYS A 97 3.12 4.98 -15.07
CA LYS A 97 3.77 3.67 -15.23
C LYS A 97 4.54 3.31 -13.95
N ASN A 98 4.41 2.05 -13.53
CA ASN A 98 5.04 1.51 -12.31
C ASN A 98 4.61 2.20 -10.99
N CYS A 99 3.52 2.97 -11.00
CA CYS A 99 3.00 3.59 -9.78
C CYS A 99 2.53 2.52 -8.80
N LYS A 100 3.09 2.55 -7.58
CA LYS A 100 2.68 1.68 -6.48
C LYS A 100 2.03 2.53 -5.38
N ILE A 101 0.81 2.16 -5.04
CA ILE A 101 0.04 2.73 -3.92
C ILE A 101 -0.09 1.63 -2.88
N LEU A 102 0.60 1.80 -1.76
CA LEU A 102 0.67 0.77 -0.73
C LEU A 102 -0.70 0.53 -0.10
N TYR A 103 -1.05 -0.74 0.10
CA TYR A 103 -2.30 -1.17 0.71
C TYR A 103 -3.55 -0.87 -0.12
N LEU A 104 -3.39 -0.53 -1.41
CA LEU A 104 -4.51 -0.38 -2.34
C LEU A 104 -5.22 -1.73 -2.51
N ASN A 105 -6.52 -1.77 -2.20
CA ASN A 105 -7.31 -3.01 -2.19
C ASN A 105 -8.79 -2.71 -2.43
N ASP A 106 -9.60 -3.76 -2.57
CA ASP A 106 -11.06 -3.66 -2.65
C ASP A 106 -11.60 -2.84 -1.47
N SER A 107 -12.42 -1.84 -1.77
CA SER A 107 -12.95 -0.88 -0.80
C SER A 107 -13.72 -1.53 0.35
N LYS A 108 -14.28 -2.73 0.16
CA LYS A 108 -15.01 -3.48 1.19
C LYS A 108 -14.09 -4.07 2.25
N LYS A 109 -12.79 -4.19 1.97
CA LYS A 109 -11.77 -4.67 2.91
C LYS A 109 -11.05 -3.55 3.66
N LEU A 110 -11.37 -2.29 3.34
CA LEU A 110 -10.71 -1.11 3.89
C LEU A 110 -11.62 -0.41 4.91
N SER A 111 -11.02 0.17 5.95
CA SER A 111 -11.75 1.06 6.86
C SER A 111 -12.11 2.37 6.13
N ALA A 112 -13.14 3.09 6.60
CA ALA A 112 -13.52 4.38 6.02
C ALA A 112 -12.33 5.34 5.98
N LYS A 113 -11.64 5.51 7.12
CA LYS A 113 -10.43 6.33 7.21
C LYS A 113 -9.36 5.94 6.18
N ARG A 114 -9.11 4.64 5.99
CA ARG A 114 -8.09 4.18 5.03
C ARG A 114 -8.50 4.43 3.59
N ARG A 115 -9.81 4.36 3.28
CA ARG A 115 -10.32 4.71 1.96
C ARG A 115 -10.14 6.18 1.65
N ASP A 116 -10.38 7.06 2.62
CA ASP A 116 -10.19 8.50 2.45
C ASP A 116 -8.71 8.82 2.21
N GLU A 117 -7.81 8.28 3.03
CA GLU A 117 -6.36 8.40 2.83
C GLU A 117 -5.90 7.91 1.44
N LEU A 118 -6.41 6.76 1.00
CA LEU A 118 -6.09 6.20 -0.31
C LEU A 118 -6.69 7.01 -1.45
N PHE A 119 -7.88 7.59 -1.28
CA PHE A 119 -8.49 8.44 -2.29
C PHE A 119 -7.62 9.68 -2.55
N ASP A 120 -7.14 10.32 -1.50
CA ASP A 120 -6.23 11.47 -1.62
C ASP A 120 -4.91 11.06 -2.27
N GLU A 121 -4.31 9.93 -1.84
CA GLU A 121 -3.07 9.42 -2.41
C GLU A 121 -3.21 9.04 -3.90
N ILE A 122 -4.33 8.42 -4.30
CA ILE A 122 -4.63 8.10 -5.69
C ILE A 122 -4.76 9.39 -6.49
N LYS A 123 -5.49 10.38 -5.97
CA LYS A 123 -5.73 11.64 -6.65
C LYS A 123 -4.45 12.44 -6.87
N GLU A 124 -3.56 12.50 -5.87
CA GLU A 124 -2.27 13.17 -6.01
C GLU A 124 -1.34 12.49 -7.02
N LYS A 125 -1.36 11.15 -7.07
CA LYS A 125 -0.48 10.38 -7.95
C LYS A 125 -1.02 10.19 -9.36
N ALA A 126 -2.34 10.28 -9.55
CA ALA A 126 -2.97 10.03 -10.84
C ALA A 126 -2.54 11.06 -11.88
N VAL A 127 -2.27 10.59 -13.10
CA VAL A 127 -2.08 11.45 -14.27
C VAL A 127 -3.39 12.15 -14.61
N SER A 128 -4.49 11.40 -14.51
CA SER A 128 -5.85 11.91 -14.68
C SER A 128 -6.84 10.99 -14.00
N TYR A 129 -7.97 11.54 -13.57
CA TYR A 129 -9.09 10.77 -13.05
C TYR A 129 -10.42 11.45 -13.40
N GLY A 130 -11.49 10.67 -13.44
CA GLY A 130 -12.84 11.14 -13.71
C GLY A 130 -13.87 10.36 -12.90
N ILE A 131 -15.01 11.01 -12.63
CA ILE A 131 -16.14 10.39 -11.93
C ILE A 131 -17.40 10.66 -12.77
N GLY A 132 -18.07 9.60 -13.17
CA GLY A 132 -19.37 9.63 -13.84
C GLY A 132 -20.46 9.11 -12.92
N MET A 133 -21.67 9.66 -13.02
CA MET A 133 -22.82 9.17 -12.27
C MET A 133 -24.05 9.07 -13.17
N SER A 134 -24.85 8.03 -12.93
CA SER A 134 -26.15 7.82 -13.57
C SER A 134 -27.22 7.72 -12.49
N SER A 135 -28.25 8.56 -12.57
CA SER A 135 -29.34 8.57 -11.61
C SER A 135 -30.45 7.60 -12.03
N PRO A 136 -31.21 6.99 -11.10
CA PRO A 136 -32.25 6.01 -11.44
C PRO A 136 -33.38 6.52 -12.35
N ALA A 137 -33.53 7.84 -12.51
CA ALA A 137 -34.58 8.45 -13.31
C ALA A 137 -34.21 8.62 -14.80
N GLN A 138 -33.04 8.13 -15.22
CA GLN A 138 -32.55 8.20 -16.60
C GLN A 138 -32.77 6.90 -17.38
#